data_AF-A0A966Z825-F1
#
_entry.id   AF-A0A966Z825-F1
#
_cell.length_a   1.000
_cell.length_b   1.000
_cell.length_c   1.000
_cell.angle_alpha   90.00
_cell.angle_beta   90.00
_cell.angle_gamma   90.00
#
_symmetry.space_group_name_H-M   'P 1'
#
loop_
_entity.id
_entity.type
_entity.pdbx_description
1 polymer ?
#
loop_
_entity_poly.entity_id
_entity_poly.type
_entity_poly.pdbx_seq_one_letter_code
_entity_poly.pdbx_strand_id
1 'polypeptide(L)'
;MADAKGDIPKCRSLEASPWGNELIEEFAEQAILNEKLGNHKGTDLLAVSFSSNDYVGHAMGPDSSEVHDISLRTDLLLGKLFAALEKSVGMANVVVVLTADHGVSPIPEVNAKRNMPGGRADSAALSKAIEAALSAKYGGGKWIVGKEGWQPYLNTELIAAKNLDEAEVQRTAAAAARRQPHVFGVFTNQQIVNGQMPISPVSTGVQHGFFFGRSPDLIVLQDPFYLFEAPPAANSTTPPGTSHGSPFNYDNHVPVIFMGPGLKPGRYFQRIAVNDIAPTISAIAGVQEPSGSVGRVLLEMWQ
;
A
#
# COMPACT_ATOMS: atom_id res chain seq x y z
N MET A 1 -5.16 28.14 -3.32
CA MET A 1 -5.43 28.93 -4.53
C MET A 1 -6.70 28.39 -5.13
N ALA A 2 -7.71 29.25 -5.27
CA ALA A 2 -8.94 28.93 -5.98
C ALA A 2 -8.65 28.98 -7.48
N ASP A 3 -9.00 27.92 -8.20
CA ASP A 3 -8.99 27.94 -9.65
C ASP A 3 -10.44 27.88 -10.12
N ALA A 4 -10.87 29.00 -10.71
CA ALA A 4 -12.15 29.16 -11.36
C ALA A 4 -11.89 29.18 -12.86
N LYS A 5 -12.29 28.11 -13.57
CA LYS A 5 -12.56 28.08 -15.02
C LYS A 5 -13.12 26.72 -15.42
N GLY A 6 -14.41 26.69 -15.76
CA GLY A 6 -15.03 25.62 -16.54
C GLY A 6 -15.26 24.30 -15.78
N ASP A 7 -16.27 24.29 -14.92
CA ASP A 7 -16.74 23.06 -14.26
C ASP A 7 -17.27 22.05 -15.31
N ILE A 8 -16.43 21.10 -15.69
CA ILE A 8 -16.90 19.73 -15.89
C ILE A 8 -17.02 19.17 -14.48
N PRO A 9 -18.23 18.94 -13.94
CA PRO A 9 -18.38 18.39 -12.61
C PRO A 9 -17.73 17.00 -12.55
N LYS A 10 -16.59 16.90 -11.87
CA LYS A 10 -16.04 15.69 -11.24
C LYS A 10 -16.08 14.40 -12.09
N CYS A 11 -14.98 14.09 -12.79
CA CYS A 11 -14.58 12.69 -13.03
C CYS A 11 -14.21 11.93 -11.72
N ARG A 12 -14.41 12.52 -10.54
CA ARG A 12 -14.20 11.87 -9.23
C ARG A 12 -15.32 10.88 -8.83
N SER A 13 -16.33 10.64 -9.68
CA SER A 13 -17.42 9.70 -9.35
C SER A 13 -17.21 8.31 -9.92
N LEU A 14 -16.44 8.12 -10.99
CA LEU A 14 -16.32 6.81 -11.63
C LEU A 14 -15.34 5.91 -10.88
N GLU A 15 -14.13 6.42 -10.60
CA GLU A 15 -13.07 5.68 -9.91
C GLU A 15 -13.49 5.27 -8.49
N ALA A 16 -14.15 6.18 -7.75
CA ALA A 16 -14.70 5.95 -6.42
C ALA A 16 -16.13 5.39 -6.45
N SER A 17 -16.40 4.44 -7.36
CA SER A 17 -17.69 3.77 -7.46
C SER A 17 -17.55 2.36 -8.04
N PRO A 18 -18.57 1.50 -7.90
CA PRO A 18 -18.54 0.18 -8.50
C PRO A 18 -18.37 0.18 -10.03
N TRP A 19 -18.80 1.24 -10.72
CA TRP A 19 -18.71 1.36 -12.18
C TRP A 19 -17.26 1.42 -12.69
N GLY A 20 -16.30 1.84 -11.87
CA GLY A 20 -14.88 1.76 -12.21
C GLY A 20 -14.42 0.31 -12.37
N ASN A 21 -14.82 -0.57 -11.44
CA ASN A 21 -14.55 -2.00 -11.54
C ASN A 21 -15.33 -2.67 -12.68
N GLU A 22 -16.58 -2.27 -12.94
CA GLU A 22 -17.37 -2.78 -14.07
C GLU A 22 -16.66 -2.48 -15.40
N LEU A 23 -16.15 -1.26 -15.58
CA LEU A 23 -15.39 -0.89 -16.78
C LEU A 23 -14.11 -1.72 -16.96
N ILE A 24 -13.37 -1.96 -15.87
CA ILE A 24 -12.16 -2.78 -15.89
C ILE A 24 -12.47 -4.24 -16.22
N GLU A 25 -13.56 -4.78 -15.67
CA GLU A 25 -14.00 -6.14 -15.95
C GLU A 25 -14.43 -6.29 -17.42
N GLU A 26 -15.24 -5.37 -17.95
CA GLU A 26 -15.63 -5.39 -19.37
C GLU A 26 -14.43 -5.30 -20.30
N PHE A 27 -13.44 -4.47 -19.95
CA PHE A 27 -12.21 -4.38 -20.72
C PHE A 27 -11.40 -5.68 -20.66
N ALA A 28 -11.33 -6.33 -19.50
CA ALA A 28 -10.67 -7.63 -19.36
C ALA A 28 -11.35 -8.72 -20.22
N GLU A 29 -12.70 -8.75 -20.25
CA GLU A 29 -13.44 -9.65 -21.14
C GLU A 29 -13.10 -9.39 -22.62
N GLN A 30 -13.06 -8.11 -23.04
CA GLN A 30 -12.68 -7.77 -24.41
C GLN A 30 -11.23 -8.16 -24.73
N ALA A 31 -10.30 -7.99 -23.80
CA ALA A 31 -8.91 -8.40 -23.97
C ALA A 31 -8.79 -9.93 -24.14
N ILE A 32 -9.47 -10.72 -23.29
CA ILE A 32 -9.50 -12.19 -23.39
C ILE A 32 -9.95 -12.64 -24.79
N LEU A 33 -11.05 -12.06 -25.28
CA LEU A 33 -11.65 -12.44 -26.56
C LEU A 33 -10.80 -12.02 -27.76
N ASN A 34 -10.37 -10.76 -27.80
CA ASN A 34 -9.75 -10.17 -29.00
C ASN A 34 -8.27 -10.51 -29.12
N GLU A 35 -7.55 -10.63 -28.00
CA GLU A 35 -6.15 -11.09 -27.97
C GLU A 35 -6.05 -12.63 -27.98
N LYS A 36 -7.19 -13.33 -27.86
CA LYS A 36 -7.29 -14.80 -27.83
C LYS A 36 -6.47 -15.42 -26.71
N LEU A 37 -6.50 -14.79 -25.54
CA LEU A 37 -5.74 -15.25 -24.37
C LEU A 37 -6.16 -16.69 -24.01
N GLY A 38 -5.18 -17.55 -23.73
CA GLY A 38 -5.36 -18.96 -23.42
C GLY A 38 -5.71 -19.85 -24.61
N ASN A 39 -5.81 -19.31 -25.83
CA ASN A 39 -6.20 -20.04 -27.05
C ASN A 39 -5.04 -20.22 -28.05
N HIS A 40 -3.81 -20.27 -27.54
CA HIS A 40 -2.61 -20.56 -28.34
C HIS A 40 -1.63 -21.47 -27.59
N LYS A 41 -0.50 -21.79 -28.22
CA LYS A 41 0.45 -22.80 -27.70
C LYS A 41 1.10 -22.42 -26.36
N GLY A 42 1.28 -21.13 -26.09
CA GLY A 42 1.90 -20.63 -24.85
C GLY A 42 0.86 -20.32 -23.76
N THR A 43 1.35 -20.14 -22.53
CA THR A 43 0.57 -19.62 -21.40
C THR A 43 0.56 -18.10 -21.43
N ASP A 44 -0.63 -17.51 -21.33
CA ASP A 44 -0.83 -16.07 -21.16
C ASP A 44 -0.97 -15.68 -19.69
N LEU A 45 -0.64 -14.42 -19.39
CA LEU A 45 -0.89 -13.80 -18.10
C LEU A 45 -1.76 -12.56 -18.27
N LEU A 46 -2.94 -12.58 -17.66
CA LEU A 46 -3.81 -11.42 -17.52
C LEU A 46 -3.77 -10.94 -16.07
N ALA A 47 -3.39 -9.68 -15.86
CA ALA A 47 -3.42 -9.03 -14.55
C ALA A 47 -4.51 -7.96 -14.55
N VAL A 48 -5.46 -8.07 -13.62
CA VAL A 48 -6.61 -7.17 -13.49
C VAL A 48 -6.60 -6.58 -12.08
N SER A 49 -6.75 -5.26 -11.97
CA SER A 49 -6.78 -4.54 -10.70
C SER A 49 -8.14 -3.86 -10.51
N PHE A 50 -8.86 -4.23 -9.46
CA PHE A 50 -10.14 -3.64 -9.08
C PHE A 50 -9.94 -2.47 -8.11
N SER A 51 -9.42 -1.36 -8.63
CA SER A 51 -8.95 -0.22 -7.82
C SER A 51 -10.07 0.57 -7.14
N SER A 52 -11.33 0.43 -7.57
CA SER A 52 -12.43 1.18 -6.95
C SER A 52 -12.68 0.81 -5.48
N ASN A 53 -12.28 -0.39 -5.06
CA ASN A 53 -12.34 -0.80 -3.66
C ASN A 53 -11.46 0.09 -2.77
N ASP A 54 -10.27 0.46 -3.26
CA ASP A 54 -9.35 1.35 -2.53
C ASP A 54 -9.91 2.78 -2.45
N TYR A 55 -10.39 3.34 -3.57
CA TYR A 55 -11.01 4.67 -3.56
C TYR A 55 -12.22 4.79 -2.63
N VAL A 56 -13.13 3.80 -2.66
CA VAL A 56 -14.28 3.76 -1.75
C VAL A 56 -13.83 3.52 -0.31
N GLY A 57 -12.86 2.63 -0.10
CA GLY A 57 -12.27 2.34 1.21
C GLY A 57 -11.65 3.58 1.86
N HIS A 58 -10.83 4.33 1.11
CA HIS A 58 -10.26 5.60 1.56
C HIS A 58 -11.34 6.60 1.97
N ALA A 59 -12.39 6.74 1.17
CA ALA A 59 -13.44 7.72 1.43
C ALA A 59 -14.32 7.35 2.64
N MET A 60 -14.70 6.08 2.76
CA MET A 60 -15.80 5.66 3.65
C MET A 60 -15.36 4.78 4.83
N GLY A 61 -14.18 4.15 4.73
CA GLY A 61 -13.64 3.26 5.74
C GLY A 61 -14.16 1.82 5.66
N PRO A 62 -13.40 0.83 6.18
CA PRO A 62 -13.66 -0.59 5.96
C PRO A 62 -14.97 -1.10 6.57
N ASP A 63 -15.49 -0.40 7.59
CA ASP A 63 -16.71 -0.77 8.30
C ASP A 63 -17.99 -0.17 7.68
N SER A 64 -17.89 0.52 6.55
CA SER A 64 -19.01 1.27 5.97
C SER A 64 -19.94 0.40 5.11
N SER A 65 -21.18 0.85 4.92
CA SER A 65 -22.13 0.21 4.00
C SER A 65 -21.67 0.26 2.54
N GLU A 66 -20.93 1.30 2.15
CA GLU A 66 -20.37 1.48 0.82
C GLU A 66 -19.26 0.46 0.54
N VAL A 67 -18.37 0.21 1.50
CA VAL A 67 -17.34 -0.84 1.37
C VAL A 67 -17.98 -2.23 1.33
N HIS A 68 -19.03 -2.46 2.11
CA HIS A 68 -19.81 -3.70 2.01
C HIS A 68 -20.46 -3.86 0.62
N ASP A 69 -21.15 -2.83 0.10
CA ASP A 69 -21.80 -2.88 -1.21
C ASP A 69 -20.79 -3.11 -2.34
N ILE A 70 -19.67 -2.38 -2.38
CA ILE A 70 -18.67 -2.59 -3.42
C ILE A 70 -17.99 -3.96 -3.32
N SER A 71 -17.85 -4.53 -2.11
CA SER A 71 -17.33 -5.89 -1.94
C SER A 71 -18.26 -6.93 -2.55
N LEU A 72 -19.58 -6.80 -2.34
CA LEU A 72 -20.58 -7.67 -2.96
C LEU A 72 -20.60 -7.53 -4.49
N ARG A 73 -20.46 -6.31 -5.00
CA ARG A 73 -20.39 -6.08 -6.46
C ARG A 73 -19.11 -6.63 -7.06
N THR A 74 -18.00 -6.53 -6.35
CA THR A 74 -16.72 -7.13 -6.78
C THR A 74 -16.84 -8.65 -6.86
N ASP A 75 -17.50 -9.30 -5.90
CA ASP A 75 -17.80 -10.74 -5.94
C ASP A 75 -18.60 -11.12 -7.19
N LEU A 76 -19.67 -10.36 -7.50
CA LEU A 76 -20.47 -10.58 -8.72
C LEU A 76 -19.65 -10.39 -10.00
N LEU A 77 -18.76 -9.39 -10.04
CA LEU A 77 -17.87 -9.13 -11.18
C LEU A 77 -16.83 -10.24 -11.37
N LEU A 78 -16.26 -10.77 -10.29
CA LEU A 78 -15.38 -11.93 -10.37
C LEU A 78 -16.13 -13.14 -10.94
N GLY A 79 -17.38 -13.36 -10.52
CA GLY A 79 -18.25 -14.39 -11.09
C GLY A 79 -18.48 -14.21 -12.60
N LYS A 80 -18.72 -12.97 -13.05
CA LYS A 80 -18.87 -12.63 -14.47
C LYS A 80 -17.58 -12.93 -15.26
N LEU A 81 -16.43 -12.47 -14.77
CA LEU A 81 -15.13 -12.71 -15.39
C LEU A 81 -14.80 -14.21 -15.47
N PHE A 82 -15.09 -14.98 -14.42
CA PHE A 82 -14.89 -16.44 -14.44
C PHE A 82 -15.81 -17.14 -15.44
N ALA A 83 -17.05 -16.67 -15.61
CA ALA A 83 -17.95 -17.19 -16.64
C ALA A 83 -17.46 -16.89 -18.06
N ALA A 84 -16.87 -15.71 -18.28
CA ALA A 84 -16.25 -15.35 -19.55
C ALA A 84 -15.02 -16.22 -19.85
N LEU A 85 -14.18 -16.49 -18.85
CA LEU A 85 -13.04 -17.41 -18.94
C LEU A 85 -13.47 -18.85 -19.22
N GLU A 86 -14.50 -19.36 -18.53
CA GLU A 86 -15.07 -20.68 -18.79
C GLU A 86 -15.53 -20.82 -20.25
N LYS A 87 -16.26 -19.82 -20.75
CA LYS A 87 -16.76 -19.83 -22.13
C LYS A 87 -15.65 -19.74 -23.17
N SER A 88 -14.57 -19.00 -22.89
CA SER A 88 -13.54 -18.68 -23.89
C SER A 88 -12.35 -19.64 -23.86
N VAL A 89 -11.96 -20.13 -22.69
CA VAL A 89 -10.74 -20.94 -22.46
C VAL A 89 -11.08 -22.27 -21.76
N GLY A 90 -12.11 -22.27 -20.92
CA GLY A 90 -12.44 -23.36 -20.02
C GLY A 90 -11.61 -23.31 -18.73
N MET A 91 -12.25 -23.26 -17.57
CA MET A 91 -11.60 -23.11 -16.26
C MET A 91 -10.69 -24.28 -15.90
N ALA A 92 -10.85 -25.43 -16.55
CA ALA A 92 -9.90 -26.55 -16.45
C ALA A 92 -8.49 -26.19 -16.95
N ASN A 93 -8.33 -25.10 -17.71
CA ASN A 93 -7.06 -24.61 -18.25
C ASN A 93 -6.62 -23.28 -17.62
N VAL A 94 -7.32 -22.80 -16.58
CA VAL A 94 -7.09 -21.48 -15.98
C VAL A 94 -6.68 -21.62 -14.52
N VAL A 95 -5.59 -20.93 -14.15
CA VAL A 95 -5.23 -20.70 -12.75
C VAL A 95 -5.52 -19.25 -12.41
N VAL A 96 -6.36 -19.03 -11.41
CA VAL A 96 -6.70 -17.73 -10.85
C VAL A 96 -5.89 -17.54 -9.57
N VAL A 97 -5.29 -16.36 -9.46
CA VAL A 97 -4.66 -15.88 -8.23
C VAL A 97 -5.31 -14.56 -7.84
N LEU A 98 -5.90 -14.51 -6.65
CA LEU A 98 -6.51 -13.31 -6.10
C LEU A 98 -5.78 -12.91 -4.83
N THR A 99 -5.39 -11.64 -4.76
CA THR A 99 -4.79 -11.03 -3.57
C THR A 99 -5.17 -9.55 -3.48
N ALA A 100 -4.64 -8.86 -2.48
CA ALA A 100 -4.66 -7.40 -2.40
C ALA A 100 -3.22 -6.89 -2.30
N ASP A 101 -2.99 -5.67 -2.78
CA ASP A 101 -1.73 -4.96 -2.63
C ASP A 101 -1.50 -4.50 -1.19
N HIS A 102 -2.57 -4.20 -0.45
CA HIS A 102 -2.53 -3.91 0.99
C HIS A 102 -3.89 -4.15 1.66
N GLY A 103 -3.88 -4.10 3.00
CA GLY A 103 -5.07 -3.96 3.84
C GLY A 103 -5.45 -2.50 4.06
N VAL A 104 -6.11 -2.19 5.17
CA VAL A 104 -6.49 -0.80 5.49
C VAL A 104 -6.73 -0.62 6.99
N SER A 105 -6.37 0.55 7.53
CA SER A 105 -6.72 0.91 8.89
C SER A 105 -8.22 1.18 9.04
N PRO A 106 -8.84 0.85 10.19
CA PRO A 106 -10.11 1.44 10.59
C PRO A 106 -10.01 2.98 10.63
N ILE A 107 -11.14 3.65 10.43
CA ILE A 107 -11.23 5.10 10.65
C ILE A 107 -10.97 5.40 12.13
N PRO A 108 -10.03 6.30 12.48
CA PRO A 108 -9.73 6.64 13.88
C PRO A 108 -10.95 7.04 14.70
N GLU A 109 -11.85 7.84 14.12
CA GLU A 109 -13.08 8.29 14.79
C GLU A 109 -14.09 7.16 15.05
N VAL A 110 -14.08 6.10 14.23
CA VAL A 110 -14.89 4.88 14.47
C VAL A 110 -14.27 4.07 15.61
N ASN A 111 -12.94 3.89 15.62
CA ASN A 111 -12.23 3.23 16.72
C ASN A 111 -12.44 3.95 18.06
N ALA A 112 -12.40 5.29 18.07
CA ALA A 112 -12.64 6.09 19.28
C ALA A 112 -14.02 5.79 19.89
N LYS A 113 -15.07 5.69 19.06
CA LYS A 113 -16.43 5.30 19.52
C LYS A 113 -16.50 3.88 20.09
N ARG A 114 -15.58 3.01 19.67
CA ARG A 114 -15.45 1.61 20.13
C ARG A 114 -14.48 1.46 21.31
N ASN A 115 -13.94 2.56 21.86
CA ASN A 115 -12.88 2.55 22.89
C ASN A 115 -11.62 1.78 22.45
N MET A 116 -11.33 1.79 21.15
CA MET A 116 -10.12 1.20 20.57
C MET A 116 -9.04 2.28 20.38
N PRO A 117 -7.75 1.92 20.44
CA PRO A 117 -6.66 2.85 20.12
C PRO A 117 -6.78 3.39 18.69
N GLY A 118 -6.26 4.59 18.49
CA GLY A 118 -6.13 5.22 17.19
C GLY A 118 -6.35 6.72 17.26
N GLY A 119 -5.95 7.41 16.19
CA GLY A 119 -6.07 8.85 16.12
C GLY A 119 -5.47 9.43 14.85
N ARG A 120 -5.29 10.74 14.86
CA ARG A 120 -4.66 11.47 13.77
C ARG A 120 -3.44 12.22 14.28
N ALA A 121 -2.34 12.12 13.56
CA ALA A 121 -1.07 12.75 13.88
C ALA A 121 -0.76 13.87 12.87
N ASP A 122 -0.22 14.97 13.37
CA ASP A 122 0.04 16.16 12.55
C ASP A 122 1.38 16.04 11.82
N SER A 123 1.32 15.68 10.53
CA SER A 123 2.50 15.58 9.66
C SER A 123 3.15 16.94 9.36
N ALA A 124 2.42 18.04 9.46
CA ALA A 124 2.98 19.39 9.32
C ALA A 124 3.76 19.79 10.58
N ALA A 125 3.23 19.49 11.77
CA ALA A 125 3.95 19.68 13.03
C ALA A 125 5.24 18.83 13.07
N LEU A 126 5.19 17.58 12.59
CA LEU A 126 6.37 16.74 12.42
C LEU A 126 7.45 17.41 11.56
N SER A 127 7.09 17.84 10.36
CA SER A 127 8.02 18.51 9.44
C SER A 127 8.60 19.78 10.05
N LYS A 128 7.76 20.60 10.71
CA LYS A 128 8.19 21.83 11.37
C LYS A 128 9.15 21.57 12.52
N ALA A 129 8.93 20.51 13.31
CA ALA A 129 9.81 20.15 14.41
C ALA A 129 11.20 19.71 13.91
N ILE A 130 11.25 18.95 12.81
CA ILE A 130 12.51 18.55 12.16
C ILE A 130 13.26 19.78 11.64
N GLU A 131 12.60 20.64 10.84
CA GLU A 131 13.18 21.89 10.32
C GLU A 131 13.69 22.80 11.43
N ALA A 132 12.93 22.95 12.52
CA ALA A 132 13.31 23.77 13.66
C ALA A 132 14.55 23.20 14.38
N ALA A 133 14.61 21.89 14.59
CA ALA A 133 15.76 21.25 15.26
C ALA A 133 17.04 21.36 14.42
N LEU A 134 16.94 21.15 13.10
CA LEU A 134 18.06 21.29 12.18
C LEU A 134 18.52 22.75 12.08
N SER A 135 17.58 23.69 11.97
CA SER A 135 17.91 25.12 11.94
C SER A 135 18.54 25.62 13.23
N ALA A 136 18.08 25.14 14.38
CA ALA A 136 18.65 25.49 15.68
C ALA A 136 20.10 25.01 15.84
N LYS A 137 20.43 23.81 15.33
CA LYS A 137 21.77 23.21 15.47
C LYS A 137 22.75 23.66 14.38
N TYR A 138 22.28 23.85 13.15
CA TYR A 138 23.13 24.03 11.97
C TYR A 138 22.91 25.37 11.23
N GLY A 139 22.09 26.25 11.82
CA GLY A 139 21.72 27.55 11.26
C GLY A 139 20.61 27.47 10.21
N GLY A 140 20.14 28.64 9.76
CA GLY A 140 19.05 28.74 8.80
C GLY A 140 19.35 28.06 7.45
N GLY A 141 18.29 27.55 6.83
CA GLY A 141 18.29 26.91 5.53
C GLY A 141 16.98 26.16 5.28
N LYS A 142 16.77 25.68 4.05
CA LYS A 142 15.67 24.77 3.71
C LYS A 142 16.19 23.34 3.92
N TRP A 143 15.85 22.70 5.04
CA TRP A 143 16.40 21.38 5.38
C TRP A 143 15.64 20.20 4.80
N ILE A 144 14.34 20.36 4.51
CA ILE A 144 13.51 19.36 3.84
C ILE A 144 13.24 19.83 2.41
N VAL A 145 13.61 19.03 1.41
CA VAL A 145 13.41 19.36 -0.02
C VAL A 145 12.12 18.78 -0.59
N GLY A 146 11.62 17.69 0.00
CA GLY A 146 10.42 17.00 -0.43
C GLY A 146 9.97 15.97 0.60
N LYS A 147 8.87 15.28 0.30
CA LYS A 147 8.35 14.20 1.12
C LYS A 147 7.62 13.14 0.29
N GLU A 148 7.65 11.91 0.76
CA GLU A 148 6.74 10.83 0.36
C GLU A 148 5.80 10.62 1.56
N GLY A 149 4.48 10.82 1.39
CA GLY A 149 3.57 10.94 2.52
C GLY A 149 4.03 12.00 3.54
N TRP A 150 4.46 11.54 4.73
CA TRP A 150 5.06 12.33 5.81
C TRP A 150 6.56 12.06 6.02
N GLN A 151 7.16 11.20 5.19
CA GLN A 151 8.56 10.82 5.23
C GLN A 151 9.43 11.89 4.55
N PRO A 152 10.35 12.56 5.26
CA PRO A 152 11.10 13.68 4.70
C PRO A 152 12.32 13.25 3.88
N TYR A 153 12.54 13.95 2.76
CA TYR A 153 13.83 13.99 2.08
C TYR A 153 14.58 15.24 2.53
N LEU A 154 15.76 15.04 3.11
CA LEU A 154 16.64 16.09 3.59
C LEU A 154 17.44 16.71 2.44
N ASN A 155 17.84 17.96 2.62
CA ASN A 155 18.59 18.72 1.64
C ASN A 155 20.08 18.35 1.65
N THR A 156 20.46 17.32 0.90
CA THR A 156 21.85 16.84 0.81
C THR A 156 22.80 17.90 0.25
N GLU A 157 22.35 18.76 -0.67
CA GLU A 157 23.14 19.89 -1.18
C GLU A 157 23.46 20.91 -0.08
N LEU A 158 22.48 21.25 0.76
CA LEU A 158 22.68 22.16 1.89
C LEU A 158 23.61 21.56 2.96
N ILE A 159 23.45 20.26 3.24
CA ILE A 159 24.31 19.51 4.18
C ILE A 159 25.76 19.58 3.70
N ALA A 160 26.01 19.29 2.42
CA ALA A 160 27.33 19.36 1.81
C ALA A 160 27.89 20.79 1.79
N ALA A 161 27.09 21.78 1.39
CA ALA A 161 27.51 23.19 1.34
C ALA A 161 27.92 23.76 2.72
N LYS A 162 27.34 23.21 3.80
CA LYS A 162 27.70 23.55 5.18
C LYS A 162 28.80 22.66 5.77
N ASN A 163 29.37 21.73 4.99
CA ASN A 163 30.38 20.74 5.42
C ASN A 163 29.93 19.93 6.65
N LEU A 164 28.67 19.50 6.68
CA LEU A 164 28.11 18.73 7.79
C LEU A 164 28.18 17.22 7.53
N ASP A 165 28.30 16.43 8.60
CA ASP A 165 28.13 14.97 8.54
C ASP A 165 26.65 14.64 8.34
N GLU A 166 26.32 14.06 7.18
CA GLU A 166 24.96 13.65 6.82
C GLU A 166 24.34 12.70 7.86
N ALA A 167 25.12 11.77 8.40
CA ALA A 167 24.63 10.82 9.39
C ALA A 167 24.24 11.54 10.70
N GLU A 168 24.98 12.57 11.08
CA GLU A 168 24.66 13.39 12.26
C GLU A 168 23.45 14.31 12.04
N VAL A 169 23.28 14.82 10.82
CA VAL A 169 22.08 15.57 10.43
C VAL A 169 20.85 14.66 10.48
N GLN A 170 20.91 13.47 9.89
CA GLN A 170 19.83 12.48 9.96
C GLN A 170 19.51 12.07 11.40
N ARG A 171 20.52 11.83 12.25
CA ARG A 171 20.31 11.53 13.69
C ARG A 171 19.62 12.68 14.43
N THR A 172 19.98 13.92 14.12
CA THR A 172 19.36 15.11 14.72
C THR A 172 17.89 15.25 14.31
N ALA A 173 17.61 15.09 13.02
CA ALA A 173 16.24 15.07 12.49
C ALA A 173 15.42 13.95 13.12
N ALA A 174 15.98 12.74 13.22
CA ALA A 174 15.30 11.59 13.81
C ALA A 174 15.00 11.79 15.29
N ALA A 175 15.91 12.43 16.04
CA ALA A 175 15.66 12.77 17.45
C ALA A 175 14.52 13.80 17.61
N ALA A 176 14.38 14.76 16.69
CA ALA A 176 13.28 15.71 16.68
C ALA A 176 11.94 15.05 16.34
N ALA A 177 11.95 14.16 15.35
CA ALA A 177 10.79 13.36 14.95
C ALA A 177 10.29 12.46 16.09
N ARG A 178 11.19 11.72 16.77
CA ARG A 178 10.83 10.84 17.91
C ARG A 178 10.16 11.55 19.08
N ARG A 179 10.33 12.86 19.21
CA ARG A 179 9.69 13.66 20.28
C ARG A 179 8.27 14.09 19.93
N GLN A 180 7.83 13.88 18.70
CA GLN A 180 6.47 14.22 18.31
C GLN A 180 5.47 13.22 18.87
N PRO A 181 4.26 13.66 19.25
CA PRO A 181 3.20 12.76 19.64
C PRO A 181 2.92 11.72 18.54
N HIS A 182 2.62 10.50 18.97
CA HIS A 182 2.20 9.39 18.11
C HIS A 182 3.22 8.92 17.08
N VAL A 183 4.50 9.13 17.36
CA VAL A 183 5.62 8.51 16.62
C VAL A 183 6.06 7.24 17.34
N PHE A 184 5.78 6.09 16.74
CA PHE A 184 6.18 4.77 17.21
C PHE A 184 7.68 4.55 17.07
N GLY A 185 8.24 4.96 15.93
CA GLY A 185 9.63 4.69 15.59
C GLY A 185 10.15 5.61 14.51
N VAL A 186 11.46 5.84 14.50
CA VAL A 186 12.12 6.59 13.43
C VAL A 186 13.41 5.89 13.08
N PHE A 187 13.57 5.58 11.79
CA PHE A 187 14.76 4.96 11.22
C PHE A 187 15.39 5.90 10.22
N THR A 188 16.68 6.13 10.34
CA THR A 188 17.43 6.88 9.33
C THR A 188 17.88 5.96 8.22
N ASN A 189 18.05 6.48 7.01
CA ASN A 189 18.65 5.76 5.90
C ASN A 189 19.98 5.10 6.32
N GLN A 190 20.86 5.84 7.01
CA GLN A 190 22.13 5.30 7.52
C GLN A 190 21.96 4.14 8.51
N GLN A 191 20.95 4.16 9.37
CA GLN A 191 20.68 3.01 10.26
C GLN A 191 20.26 1.78 9.47
N ILE A 192 19.46 1.95 8.41
CA ILE A 192 18.98 0.83 7.59
C ILE A 192 20.13 0.23 6.79
N VAL A 193 20.93 1.06 6.10
CA VAL A 193 22.09 0.61 5.29
C VAL A 193 23.14 -0.09 6.14
N ASN A 194 23.38 0.38 7.36
CA ASN A 194 24.37 -0.22 8.25
C ASN A 194 23.82 -1.42 9.06
N GLY A 195 22.59 -1.88 8.80
CA GLY A 195 21.96 -2.99 9.53
C GLY A 195 21.70 -2.71 11.01
N GLN A 196 21.62 -1.44 11.40
CA GLN A 196 21.44 -0.97 12.78
C GLN A 196 19.95 -0.88 13.15
N MET A 197 19.22 -1.95 12.85
CA MET A 197 17.78 -2.04 13.06
C MET A 197 17.48 -3.03 14.19
N PRO A 198 16.50 -2.74 15.06
CA PRO A 198 16.03 -3.74 16.01
C PRO A 198 15.50 -4.96 15.23
N ILE A 199 15.51 -6.15 15.84
CA ILE A 199 14.95 -7.35 15.20
C ILE A 199 13.47 -7.41 15.54
N SER A 200 12.61 -7.06 14.59
CA SER A 200 11.15 -7.16 14.71
C SER A 200 10.47 -7.24 13.34
N PRO A 201 9.23 -7.78 13.24
CA PRO A 201 8.48 -7.77 11.98
C PRO A 201 8.32 -6.36 11.37
N VAL A 202 8.13 -5.33 12.22
CA VAL A 202 8.01 -3.93 11.77
C VAL A 202 9.30 -3.45 11.11
N SER A 203 10.44 -3.61 11.78
CA SER A 203 11.75 -3.20 11.25
C SER A 203 12.18 -4.02 10.03
N THR A 204 11.76 -5.28 9.91
CA THR A 204 11.97 -6.09 8.71
C THR A 204 11.15 -5.55 7.54
N GLY A 205 9.88 -5.19 7.78
CA GLY A 205 9.04 -4.52 6.77
C GLY A 205 9.66 -3.22 6.27
N VAL A 206 10.19 -2.39 7.18
CA VAL A 206 10.92 -1.16 6.83
C VAL A 206 12.15 -1.46 5.97
N GLN A 207 12.93 -2.48 6.31
CA GLN A 207 14.11 -2.88 5.52
C GLN A 207 13.72 -3.37 4.12
N HIS A 208 12.65 -4.15 3.99
CA HIS A 208 12.18 -4.64 2.69
C HIS A 208 11.60 -3.54 1.80
N GLY A 209 11.01 -2.49 2.39
CA GLY A 209 10.52 -1.31 1.66
C GLY A 209 11.60 -0.27 1.32
N PHE A 210 12.84 -0.49 1.76
CA PHE A 210 13.93 0.46 1.56
C PHE A 210 14.67 0.21 0.24
N PHE A 211 14.92 1.28 -0.51
CA PHE A 211 15.77 1.27 -1.70
C PHE A 211 16.76 2.45 -1.64
N PHE A 212 18.04 2.12 -1.67
CA PHE A 212 19.11 3.11 -1.59
C PHE A 212 19.02 4.13 -2.74
N GLY A 213 19.02 5.42 -2.40
CA GLY A 213 18.91 6.51 -3.37
C GLY A 213 17.49 6.82 -3.87
N ARG A 214 16.46 6.10 -3.41
CA ARG A 214 15.05 6.42 -3.68
C ARG A 214 14.21 6.58 -2.42
N SER A 215 14.56 5.90 -1.34
CA SER A 215 13.85 6.03 -0.07
C SER A 215 14.13 7.37 0.63
N PRO A 216 13.17 7.87 1.42
CA PRO A 216 13.36 9.03 2.29
C PRO A 216 14.53 8.87 3.27
N ASP A 217 15.12 9.99 3.70
CA ASP A 217 16.23 10.00 4.65
C ASP A 217 15.82 9.56 6.06
N LEU A 218 14.55 9.75 6.39
CA LEU A 218 13.93 9.26 7.60
C LEU A 218 12.66 8.48 7.26
N ILE A 219 12.53 7.30 7.83
CA ILE A 219 11.30 6.52 7.89
C ILE A 219 10.72 6.69 9.30
N VAL A 220 9.71 7.54 9.41
CA VAL A 220 8.92 7.85 10.59
C VAL A 220 7.66 6.98 10.58
N LEU A 221 7.56 6.11 11.58
CA LEU A 221 6.41 5.27 11.83
C LEU A 221 5.54 5.90 12.90
N GLN A 222 4.25 5.92 12.65
CA GLN A 222 3.22 6.31 13.61
C GLN A 222 2.89 5.17 14.59
N ASP A 223 2.27 5.50 15.71
CA ASP A 223 1.62 4.51 16.58
C ASP A 223 0.56 3.69 15.82
N PRO A 224 0.32 2.42 16.20
CA PRO A 224 -0.76 1.63 15.60
C PRO A 224 -2.10 2.38 15.60
N PHE A 225 -2.82 2.29 14.49
CA PHE A 225 -4.12 2.96 14.24
C PHE A 225 -4.08 4.49 14.23
N TYR A 226 -2.90 5.10 14.20
CA TYR A 226 -2.77 6.52 13.88
C TYR A 226 -2.64 6.73 12.36
N LEU A 227 -3.16 7.84 11.88
CA LEU A 227 -2.98 8.31 10.51
C LEU A 227 -2.28 9.67 10.53
N PHE A 228 -1.24 9.86 9.72
CA PHE A 228 -0.52 11.14 9.59
C PHE A 228 -1.26 12.15 8.70
N GLU A 229 -2.53 12.34 9.00
CA GLU A 229 -3.47 13.20 8.29
C GLU A 229 -4.03 14.24 9.24
N ALA A 230 -4.34 15.43 8.73
CA ALA A 230 -4.98 16.45 9.55
C ALA A 230 -6.35 15.95 10.05
N PRO A 231 -6.74 16.25 11.30
CA PRO A 231 -8.09 15.98 11.74
C PRO A 231 -9.11 16.73 10.86
N PRO A 232 -10.29 16.15 10.63
CA PRO A 232 -11.35 16.83 9.89
C PRO A 232 -11.69 18.15 10.57
N ALA A 233 -12.05 19.17 9.79
CA ALA A 233 -12.62 20.38 10.36
C ALA A 233 -13.86 20.03 11.21
N ALA A 234 -14.06 20.72 12.33
CA ALA A 234 -15.16 20.42 13.26
C ALA A 234 -16.57 20.51 12.62
N ASN A 235 -16.69 21.20 11.50
CA ASN A 235 -17.91 21.35 10.70
C ASN A 235 -17.82 20.63 9.33
N SER A 236 -16.83 19.76 9.12
CA SER A 236 -16.72 18.98 7.89
C SER A 236 -17.91 18.03 7.77
N THR A 237 -18.59 18.10 6.64
CA THR A 237 -19.61 17.12 6.22
C THR A 237 -19.00 15.97 5.41
N THR A 238 -17.72 16.07 5.05
CA THR A 238 -17.00 14.99 4.36
C THR A 238 -16.57 13.96 5.40
N PRO A 239 -16.85 12.66 5.19
CA PRO A 239 -16.33 11.60 6.03
C PRO A 239 -14.82 11.75 6.18
N PRO A 240 -14.28 11.47 7.38
CA PRO A 240 -12.87 11.71 7.68
C PRO A 240 -11.94 10.74 6.92
N GLY A 241 -12.50 9.67 6.34
CA GLY A 241 -11.77 8.67 5.57
C GLY A 241 -10.75 7.88 6.39
N THR A 242 -10.04 6.99 5.70
CA THR A 242 -8.93 6.22 6.25
C THR A 242 -7.82 6.08 5.22
N SER A 243 -6.72 5.44 5.60
CA SER A 243 -5.60 5.14 4.73
C SER A 243 -4.88 3.86 5.18
N HIS A 244 -3.81 3.55 4.46
CA HIS A 244 -2.92 2.40 4.64
C HIS A 244 -1.45 2.85 4.53
N GLY A 245 -0.52 1.90 4.45
CA GLY A 245 0.92 2.17 4.32
C GLY A 245 1.71 2.09 5.63
N SER A 246 1.09 1.65 6.73
CA SER A 246 1.80 1.35 7.97
C SER A 246 2.37 -0.08 7.97
N PRO A 247 3.41 -0.37 8.78
CA PRO A 247 3.98 -1.71 8.86
C PRO A 247 3.15 -2.67 9.75
N PHE A 248 1.96 -2.25 10.19
CA PHE A 248 1.13 -3.02 11.11
C PHE A 248 0.20 -3.99 10.37
N ASN A 249 -0.25 -5.04 11.07
CA ASN A 249 -0.94 -6.16 10.43
C ASN A 249 -2.24 -5.78 9.72
N TYR A 250 -2.94 -4.71 10.12
CA TYR A 250 -4.18 -4.29 9.44
C TYR A 250 -3.94 -3.76 8.03
N ASP A 251 -2.73 -3.28 7.72
CA ASP A 251 -2.32 -2.87 6.37
C ASP A 251 -1.56 -3.97 5.61
N ASN A 252 -1.00 -4.96 6.32
CA ASN A 252 -0.11 -5.96 5.70
C ASN A 252 -0.70 -7.37 5.62
N HIS A 253 -1.90 -7.60 6.16
CA HIS A 253 -2.58 -8.88 6.12
C HIS A 253 -3.61 -8.89 4.98
N VAL A 254 -3.24 -9.54 3.88
CA VAL A 254 -4.05 -9.62 2.66
C VAL A 254 -4.46 -11.07 2.36
N PRO A 255 -5.59 -11.30 1.68
CA PRO A 255 -5.93 -12.62 1.20
C PRO A 255 -4.93 -13.07 0.13
N VAL A 256 -4.63 -14.36 0.07
CA VAL A 256 -3.95 -14.99 -1.06
C VAL A 256 -4.73 -16.25 -1.39
N ILE A 257 -5.39 -16.23 -2.53
CA ILE A 257 -6.29 -17.31 -2.97
C ILE A 257 -5.79 -17.80 -4.32
N PHE A 258 -5.51 -19.09 -4.42
CA PHE A 258 -5.22 -19.79 -5.66
C PHE A 258 -6.38 -20.73 -5.99
N MET A 259 -6.80 -20.74 -7.25
CA MET A 259 -7.86 -21.61 -7.77
C MET A 259 -7.49 -22.09 -9.16
N GLY A 260 -7.62 -23.38 -9.46
CA GLY A 260 -7.31 -23.92 -10.79
C GLY A 260 -6.92 -25.39 -10.77
N PRO A 261 -6.57 -25.96 -11.94
CA PRO A 261 -6.15 -27.34 -12.08
C PRO A 261 -4.87 -27.63 -11.26
N GLY A 262 -4.78 -28.84 -10.71
CA GLY A 262 -3.60 -29.28 -9.94
C GLY A 262 -3.46 -28.68 -8.54
N LEU A 263 -4.44 -27.89 -8.07
CA LEU A 263 -4.44 -27.28 -6.75
C LEU A 263 -5.40 -27.98 -5.78
N LYS A 264 -5.00 -28.16 -4.54
CA LYS A 264 -5.79 -28.78 -3.45
C LYS A 264 -6.70 -27.71 -2.81
N PRO A 265 -8.02 -27.95 -2.74
CA PRO A 265 -8.91 -27.11 -1.95
C PRO A 265 -8.54 -27.19 -0.47
N GLY A 266 -8.38 -26.05 0.18
CA GLY A 266 -7.99 -26.01 1.59
C GLY A 266 -7.89 -24.61 2.16
N ARG A 267 -7.74 -24.53 3.48
CA ARG A 267 -7.36 -23.32 4.20
C ARG A 267 -6.03 -23.58 4.89
N TYR A 268 -5.08 -22.69 4.66
CA TYR A 268 -3.73 -22.76 5.17
C TYR A 268 -3.52 -21.56 6.09
N PHE A 269 -3.03 -21.82 7.30
CA PHE A 269 -2.85 -20.80 8.35
C PHE A 269 -1.37 -20.47 8.60
N GLN A 270 -0.48 -21.08 7.82
CA GLN A 270 0.93 -20.78 7.82
C GLN A 270 1.15 -19.34 7.34
N ARG A 271 2.12 -18.66 7.94
CA ARG A 271 2.51 -17.33 7.48
C ARG A 271 3.20 -17.45 6.12
N ILE A 272 2.72 -16.67 5.17
CA ILE A 272 3.32 -16.50 3.84
C ILE A 272 3.61 -15.02 3.61
N ALA A 273 4.37 -14.71 2.56
CA ALA A 273 4.52 -13.36 2.03
C ALA A 273 3.80 -13.26 0.68
N VAL A 274 3.33 -12.08 0.31
CA VAL A 274 2.84 -11.82 -1.07
C VAL A 274 3.94 -12.08 -2.11
N ASN A 275 5.21 -11.95 -1.73
CA ASN A 275 6.37 -12.33 -2.55
C ASN A 275 6.41 -13.83 -2.91
N ASP A 276 5.66 -14.68 -2.21
CA ASP A 276 5.55 -16.11 -2.51
C ASP A 276 4.66 -16.37 -3.74
N ILE A 277 3.86 -15.39 -4.18
CA ILE A 277 2.93 -15.53 -5.31
C ILE A 277 3.69 -15.72 -6.63
N ALA A 278 4.63 -14.84 -6.94
CA ALA A 278 5.38 -14.86 -8.20
C ALA A 278 6.14 -16.17 -8.44
N PRO A 279 6.99 -16.68 -7.51
CA PRO A 279 7.67 -17.96 -7.72
C PRO A 279 6.69 -19.13 -7.80
N THR A 280 5.57 -19.05 -7.10
CA THR A 280 4.51 -20.06 -7.18
C THR A 280 3.85 -20.10 -8.56
N ILE A 281 3.52 -18.94 -9.14
CA ILE A 281 2.99 -18.86 -10.51
C ILE A 281 4.04 -19.34 -11.53
N SER A 282 5.31 -18.93 -11.37
CA SER A 282 6.41 -19.41 -12.23
C SER A 282 6.54 -20.93 -12.22
N ALA A 283 6.46 -21.55 -11.03
CA ALA A 283 6.52 -22.99 -10.87
C ALA A 283 5.31 -23.70 -11.51
N ILE A 284 4.10 -23.14 -11.39
CA ILE A 284 2.89 -23.65 -12.08
C ILE A 284 3.03 -23.56 -13.60
N ALA A 285 3.58 -22.44 -14.11
CA ALA A 285 3.75 -22.21 -15.55
C ALA A 285 4.98 -22.92 -16.15
N GLY A 286 5.85 -23.52 -15.33
CA GLY A 286 7.07 -24.17 -15.78
C GLY A 286 8.11 -23.20 -16.34
N VAL A 287 8.15 -21.96 -15.83
CA VAL A 287 9.10 -20.91 -16.25
C VAL A 287 10.04 -20.53 -15.11
N GLN A 288 11.15 -19.88 -15.46
CA GLN A 288 12.09 -19.36 -14.47
C GLN A 288 11.44 -18.25 -13.62
N GLU A 289 11.76 -18.22 -12.33
CA GLU A 289 11.33 -17.17 -11.43
C GLU A 289 11.89 -15.79 -11.83
N PRO A 290 11.21 -14.68 -11.47
CA PRO A 290 11.77 -13.34 -11.62
C PRO A 290 13.15 -13.23 -10.96
N SER A 291 14.07 -12.48 -11.58
CA SER A 291 15.48 -12.43 -11.17
C SER A 291 15.74 -11.92 -9.75
N GLY A 292 14.81 -11.14 -9.19
CA GLY A 292 14.85 -10.64 -7.81
C GLY A 292 13.84 -11.32 -6.88
N SER A 293 13.32 -12.49 -7.25
CA SER A 293 12.41 -13.26 -6.41
C SER A 293 13.06 -13.60 -5.07
N VAL A 294 12.36 -13.34 -3.97
CA VAL A 294 12.78 -13.65 -2.59
C VAL A 294 11.77 -14.54 -1.86
N GLY A 295 10.64 -14.83 -2.50
CA GLY A 295 9.61 -15.69 -1.95
C GLY A 295 9.94 -17.17 -2.13
N ARG A 296 9.12 -18.02 -1.53
CA ARG A 296 9.15 -19.47 -1.74
C ARG A 296 7.95 -19.92 -2.59
N VAL A 297 8.10 -21.08 -3.22
CA VAL A 297 6.94 -21.77 -3.82
C VAL A 297 6.03 -22.30 -2.71
N LEU A 298 4.73 -22.03 -2.83
CA LEU A 298 3.69 -22.53 -1.92
C LEU A 298 3.30 -23.97 -2.29
N LEU A 299 4.14 -24.94 -1.93
CA LEU A 299 3.93 -26.36 -2.27
C LEU A 299 2.76 -27.00 -1.50
N GLU A 300 2.35 -26.41 -0.37
CA GLU A 300 1.28 -26.94 0.49
C GLU A 300 -0.08 -27.09 -0.21
N MET A 301 -0.32 -26.32 -1.28
CA MET A 301 -1.55 -26.34 -2.07
C MET A 301 -1.47 -27.16 -3.36
N TRP A 302 -0.34 -27.82 -3.65
CA TRP A 302 -0.18 -28.60 -4.88
C TRP A 302 -0.76 -30.00 -4.70
N GLN A 303 -1.37 -30.58 -5.73
CA GLN A 303 -1.88 -31.95 -5.74
C GLN A 303 -0.79 -33.01 -5.78
#